data_AF-Q1GHQ2-F1
#
_entry.id   AF-Q1GHQ2-F1
#
_cell.length_a   1.000
_cell.length_b   1.000
_cell.length_c   1.000
_cell.angle_alpha   90.00
_cell.angle_beta   90.00
_cell.angle_gamma   90.00
#
_symmetry.space_group_name_H-M   'P 1'
#
loop_
_entity.id
_entity.type
_entity.pdbx_description
1 polymer ?
#
loop_
_entity_poly.entity_id
_entity_poly.type
_entity_poly.pdbx_seq_one_letter_code
_entity_poly.pdbx_strand_id
1 'polypeptide(L)'
;MTRKSTPSLGTLLFFAAAFLLSAYFTFAAVQGDFGLFRRVELQAEADGLAKDLERLEVEIARMENLTRRLSDDYLDLDLLDEQARSVLGMARADEIIID
;
A
#
# COMPACT_ATOMS: atom_id res chain seq x y z
N MET A 1 -54.52 -39.85 31.87
CA MET A 1 -54.98 -38.58 31.28
C MET A 1 -53.75 -37.75 30.88
N THR A 2 -53.35 -37.79 29.61
CA THR A 2 -52.21 -36.99 29.10
C THR A 2 -52.73 -35.66 28.57
N ARG A 3 -52.57 -34.57 29.33
CA ARG A 3 -52.86 -33.21 28.83
C ARG A 3 -51.80 -32.84 27.80
N LYS A 4 -52.20 -32.72 26.53
CA LYS A 4 -51.40 -32.11 25.47
C LYS A 4 -51.34 -30.61 25.76
N SER A 5 -50.20 -30.12 26.25
CA SER A 5 -49.94 -28.68 26.36
C SER A 5 -49.68 -28.15 24.96
N THR A 6 -50.68 -27.55 24.32
CA THR A 6 -50.44 -26.77 23.10
C THR A 6 -49.49 -25.64 23.46
N PRO A 7 -48.39 -25.43 22.73
CA PRO A 7 -47.46 -24.35 23.03
C PRO A 7 -48.23 -23.03 23.05
N SER A 8 -47.99 -22.22 24.09
CA SER A 8 -48.63 -20.91 24.19
C SER A 8 -48.18 -20.06 23.00
N LEU A 9 -49.12 -19.32 22.40
CA LEU A 9 -48.84 -18.45 21.25
C LEU A 9 -47.68 -17.49 21.54
N GLY A 10 -47.57 -17.02 22.79
CA GLY A 10 -46.47 -16.16 23.24
C GLY A 10 -45.10 -16.85 23.19
N THR A 11 -45.02 -18.14 23.55
CA THR A 11 -43.78 -18.91 23.43
C THR A 11 -43.35 -19.06 21.97
N LEU A 12 -44.29 -19.34 21.07
CA LEU A 12 -44.01 -19.45 19.63
C LEU A 12 -43.54 -18.11 19.05
N LEU A 13 -44.23 -17.01 19.37
CA LEU A 13 -43.84 -15.67 18.93
C LEU A 13 -42.47 -15.26 19.46
N PHE A 14 -42.17 -15.56 20.73
CA PHE A 14 -40.86 -15.29 21.31
C PHE A 14 -39.74 -16.01 20.56
N PHE A 15 -39.88 -17.31 20.33
CA PHE A 15 -38.86 -18.07 19.59
C PHE A 15 -38.76 -17.62 18.12
N ALA A 16 -39.87 -17.31 17.47
CA ALA A 16 -39.85 -16.79 16.10
C ALA A 16 -39.12 -15.44 16.01
N ALA A 17 -39.38 -14.51 16.94
CA ALA A 17 -38.70 -13.23 17.00
C ALA A 17 -37.21 -13.40 17.31
N ALA A 18 -36.86 -14.27 18.27
CA ALA A 18 -35.47 -14.59 18.58
C ALA A 18 -34.74 -15.15 17.36
N PHE A 19 -35.36 -16.08 16.63
CA PHE A 19 -34.75 -16.69 15.45
C PHE A 19 -34.56 -15.68 14.31
N LEU A 20 -35.56 -14.82 14.05
CA LEU A 20 -35.45 -13.74 13.07
C LEU A 20 -34.33 -12.76 13.43
N LEU A 21 -34.22 -12.39 14.71
CA LEU A 21 -33.19 -11.48 15.19
C LEU A 21 -31.79 -12.11 15.06
N SER A 22 -31.64 -13.38 15.45
CA SER A 22 -30.39 -14.13 15.27
C SER A 22 -29.99 -14.26 13.81
N ALA A 23 -30.95 -14.53 12.91
CA ALA A 23 -30.70 -14.61 11.48
C ALA A 23 -30.26 -13.25 10.91
N TYR A 24 -30.93 -12.16 11.30
CA TYR A 24 -30.56 -10.81 10.89
C TYR A 24 -29.14 -10.45 11.34
N PHE A 25 -28.79 -10.69 12.61
CA PHE A 25 -27.45 -10.40 13.12
C PHE A 25 -26.37 -11.28 12.48
N THR A 26 -26.67 -12.55 12.21
CA THR A 26 -25.74 -13.43 11.48
C THR A 26 -25.49 -12.92 10.07
N PHE A 27 -26.56 -12.52 9.36
CA PHE A 27 -26.46 -11.91 8.04
C PHE A 27 -25.66 -10.60 8.07
N ALA A 28 -25.96 -9.70 9.01
CA ALA A 28 -25.28 -8.43 9.16
C ALA A 28 -23.80 -8.58 9.56
N ALA A 29 -23.44 -9.61 10.35
CA ALA A 29 -22.05 -9.90 10.69
C ALA A 29 -21.24 -10.42 9.49
N VAL A 30 -21.92 -11.05 8.52
CA VAL A 30 -21.29 -11.57 7.29
C VAL A 30 -21.20 -10.50 6.20
N GLN A 31 -22.28 -9.77 5.95
CA GLN A 31 -22.37 -8.80 4.84
C GLN A 31 -22.22 -7.33 5.24
N GLY A 32 -22.23 -7.00 6.52
CA GLY A 32 -22.17 -5.61 6.97
C GLY A 32 -20.77 -5.00 6.84
N ASP A 33 -20.73 -3.67 6.86
CA ASP A 33 -19.50 -2.87 6.74
C ASP A 33 -18.45 -3.16 7.83
N PHE A 34 -18.85 -3.77 8.95
CA PHE A 34 -17.96 -4.21 10.03
C PHE A 34 -17.75 -5.74 10.07
N GLY A 35 -18.19 -6.44 9.02
CA GLY A 35 -18.09 -7.88 8.91
C GLY A 35 -16.66 -8.37 8.76
N LEU A 36 -16.45 -9.67 8.97
CA LEU A 36 -15.12 -10.29 8.95
C LEU A 36 -14.38 -10.05 7.63
N PHE A 37 -15.13 -9.98 6.52
CA PHE A 37 -14.58 -9.74 5.17
C PHE A 37 -13.99 -8.34 5.00
N ARG A 38 -14.58 -7.31 5.61
CA ARG A 38 -14.06 -5.95 5.49
C ARG A 38 -12.67 -5.82 6.11
N ARG A 39 -12.39 -6.54 7.19
CA ARG A 39 -11.04 -6.58 7.79
C ARG A 39 -10.01 -7.18 6.85
N VAL A 40 -10.37 -8.25 6.13
CA VAL A 40 -9.46 -8.90 5.18
C VAL A 40 -9.17 -7.97 4.00
N GLU A 41 -10.18 -7.28 3.49
CA GLU A 41 -10.02 -6.29 2.42
C GLU A 41 -9.15 -5.11 2.85
N LEU A 42 -9.42 -4.51 4.02
CA LEU A 42 -8.60 -3.42 4.58
C LEU A 42 -7.15 -3.85 4.79
N GLN A 43 -6.92 -5.08 5.25
CA GLN A 43 -5.56 -5.58 5.47
C GLN A 43 -4.83 -5.73 4.13
N ALA A 44 -5.50 -6.26 3.09
CA ALA A 44 -4.91 -6.37 1.77
C ALA A 44 -4.59 -5.00 1.15
N GLU A 45 -5.47 -4.01 1.34
CA GLU A 45 -5.24 -2.62 0.91
C GLU A 45 -4.05 -2.00 1.66
N ALA A 46 -3.98 -2.17 2.98
CA ALA A 46 -2.87 -1.71 3.79
C ALA A 46 -1.53 -2.33 3.36
N ASP A 47 -1.52 -3.63 3.09
CA ASP A 47 -0.33 -4.35 2.61
C ASP A 47 0.11 -3.85 1.22
N GLY A 48 -0.84 -3.47 0.36
CA GLY A 48 -0.57 -2.84 -0.94
C GLY A 48 0.08 -1.46 -0.78
N LEU A 49 -0.53 -0.60 0.04
CA LEU A 49 -0.01 0.74 0.33
C LEU A 49 1.38 0.71 0.97
N ALA A 50 1.66 -0.28 1.83
CA ALA A 50 2.98 -0.44 2.44
C ALA A 50 4.08 -0.73 1.40
N LYS A 51 3.78 -1.55 0.38
CA LYS A 51 4.72 -1.82 -0.72
C LYS A 51 4.96 -0.60 -1.60
N ASP A 52 3.90 0.17 -1.86
CA ASP A 52 4.04 1.42 -2.63
C ASP A 52 4.88 2.44 -1.88
N LEU A 53 4.70 2.54 -0.56
CA LEU A 53 5.53 3.38 0.31
C LEU A 53 7.00 2.96 0.25
N GLU A 54 7.31 1.67 0.42
CA GLU A 54 8.69 1.16 0.33
C GLU A 54 9.33 1.49 -1.03
N ARG A 55 8.58 1.31 -2.13
CA ARG A 55 9.06 1.66 -3.47
C ARG A 55 9.37 3.16 -3.59
N LEU A 56 8.49 4.02 -3.09
CA LEU A 56 8.66 5.47 -3.15
C LEU A 56 9.83 5.93 -2.28
N GLU A 57 10.04 5.35 -1.11
CA GLU A 57 11.20 5.64 -0.26
C GLU A 57 12.52 5.32 -0.95
N VAL A 58 12.58 4.19 -1.67
CA VAL A 58 13.75 3.83 -2.50
C VAL A 58 13.97 4.83 -3.63
N GLU A 59 12.90 5.29 -4.29
CA GLU A 59 12.99 6.31 -5.34
C GLU A 59 13.47 7.66 -4.80
N ILE A 60 12.96 8.09 -3.64
CA ILE A 60 13.40 9.30 -2.94
C ILE A 60 14.89 9.18 -2.60
N ALA A 61 15.32 8.10 -1.96
CA ALA A 61 16.71 7.90 -1.58
C ALA A 61 17.65 7.93 -2.80
N ARG A 62 17.23 7.36 -3.94
CA ARG A 62 17.97 7.45 -5.20
C ARG A 62 18.07 8.90 -5.68
N MET A 63 16.95 9.63 -5.72
CA MET A 63 16.93 11.02 -6.19
C MET A 63 17.77 11.92 -5.28
N GLU A 64 17.66 11.77 -3.97
CA GLU A 64 18.49 12.48 -2.99
C GLU A 64 19.97 12.21 -3.20
N ASN A 65 20.36 10.96 -3.48
CA ASN A 65 21.76 10.64 -3.80
C ASN A 65 22.23 11.33 -5.10
N LEU A 66 21.42 11.30 -6.16
CA LEU A 66 21.74 11.96 -7.43
C LEU A 66 21.86 13.48 -7.25
N THR A 67 20.91 14.11 -6.56
CA THR A 67 20.94 15.55 -6.25
C THR A 67 22.15 15.91 -5.41
N ARG A 68 22.48 15.10 -4.40
CA ARG A 68 23.68 15.32 -3.58
C ARG A 68 24.96 15.23 -4.41
N ARG A 69 25.05 14.26 -5.31
CA ARG A 69 26.21 14.11 -6.22
C ARG A 69 26.31 15.25 -7.24
N LEU A 70 25.21 15.93 -7.53
CA LEU A 70 25.15 17.13 -8.37
C LEU A 70 25.30 18.44 -7.60
N SER A 71 25.43 18.40 -6.27
CA SER A 71 25.64 19.60 -5.46
C SER A 71 27.11 20.05 -5.49
N ASP A 72 27.34 21.36 -5.45
CA ASP A 72 28.67 21.99 -5.55
C ASP A 72 29.74 21.40 -4.59
N ASP A 73 29.35 20.89 -3.42
CA ASP A 73 30.27 20.27 -2.46
C ASP A 73 30.83 18.90 -2.91
N TYR A 74 30.13 18.23 -3.83
CA TYR A 74 30.50 16.92 -4.39
C TYR A 74 30.69 16.95 -5.92
N LEU A 75 30.31 18.04 -6.57
CA LEU A 75 30.37 18.23 -8.01
C LEU A 75 31.71 18.84 -8.39
N ASP A 76 32.66 18.00 -8.78
CA ASP A 76 33.93 18.46 -9.35
C ASP A 76 33.68 19.02 -10.76
N LEU A 77 33.61 20.34 -10.84
CA LEU A 77 33.36 21.07 -12.09
C LEU A 77 34.46 20.84 -13.14
N ASP A 78 35.69 20.56 -12.71
CA ASP A 78 36.80 20.28 -13.62
C ASP A 78 36.61 18.91 -14.29
N LEU A 79 36.22 17.88 -13.52
CA LEU A 79 35.86 16.57 -14.08
C LEU A 79 34.64 16.64 -15.01
N LEU A 80 33.68 17.54 -14.72
CA LEU A 80 32.51 17.75 -15.56
C LEU A 80 32.85 18.43 -16.88
N ASP A 81 33.78 19.38 -16.87
CA ASP A 81 34.31 20.04 -18.08
C ASP A 81 35.14 19.06 -18.93
N GLU A 82 35.95 18.20 -18.30
CA GLU A 82 36.64 17.10 -18.99
C GLU A 82 35.66 16.09 -19.61
N GLN A 83 34.65 15.64 -18.86
CA GLN A 83 33.65 14.71 -19.38
C GLN A 83 32.81 15.37 -20.48
N ALA A 84 32.48 16.66 -20.37
CA ALA A 84 31.78 17.41 -21.40
C ALA A 84 32.65 17.58 -22.66
N ARG A 85 33.95 17.88 -22.55
CA ARG A 85 34.86 17.92 -23.71
C ARG A 85 35.00 16.56 -24.38
N SER A 86 35.09 15.49 -23.59
CA SER A 86 35.17 14.11 -24.07
C SER A 86 33.90 13.68 -24.82
N VAL A 87 32.72 13.97 -24.26
CA VAL A 87 31.42 13.56 -24.83
C VAL A 87 30.98 14.46 -26.00
N LEU A 88 31.21 15.77 -25.91
CA LEU A 88 30.84 16.74 -26.95
C LEU A 88 31.89 16.87 -28.06
N GLY A 89 32.98 16.11 -27.99
CA GLY A 89 34.03 16.11 -29.03
C GLY A 89 34.73 17.46 -29.19
N MET A 90 34.76 18.28 -28.14
CA MET A 90 35.44 19.57 -28.10
C MET A 90 36.92 19.45 -27.70
N ALA A 91 37.51 18.26 -27.84
CA ALA A 91 38.95 18.15 -28.03
C ALA A 91 39.25 18.70 -29.42
N ARG A 92 39.94 19.84 -29.50
CA ARG A 92 40.52 20.23 -30.78
C ARG A 92 41.45 19.09 -31.22
N ALA A 93 41.52 18.85 -32.53
CA ALA A 93 42.21 17.71 -33.12
C ALA A 93 43.75 17.69 -32.92
N ASP A 94 44.29 18.52 -32.03
CA ASP A 94 45.71 18.86 -31.89
C ASP A 94 46.29 18.68 -30.45
N GLU A 95 45.57 18.10 -29.49
CA GLU A 95 46.18 17.74 -28.18
C GLU A 95 46.62 16.26 -28.11
N ILE A 96 47.92 16.04 -27.90
CA ILE A 96 48.56 14.74 -27.70
C ILE A 96 48.71 14.52 -26.19
N ILE A 97 48.06 13.47 -25.67
CA ILE A 97 48.26 12.98 -24.30
C ILE A 97 49.54 12.12 -24.30
N ILE A 98 50.49 12.44 -23.42
CA ILE A 98 51.71 11.65 -23.19
C ILE A 98 51.52 10.90 -21.86
N ASP A 99 51.64 9.57 -21.91
CA ASP A 99 51.67 8.64 -20.76
C ASP A 99 52.87 8.90 -19.82
#